data_AF-A0AAQ2JA38-F1
#
_entry.id   AF-A0AAQ2JA38-F1
#
_cell.length_a   1.000
_cell.length_b   1.000
_cell.length_c   1.000
_cell.angle_alpha   90.00
_cell.angle_beta   90.00
_cell.angle_gamma   90.00
#
_symmetry.space_group_name_H-M   'P 1'
#
loop_
_entity.id
_entity.type
_entity.pdbx_description
1 polymer ?
#
loop_
_entity_poly.entity_id
_entity_poly.type
_entity_poly.pdbx_seq_one_letter_code
_entity_poly.pdbx_strand_id
1 'polypeptide(L)'
;MSSKAFVELALHILQCNQKKLSGLLGVSPTQITKWKNGEHISLVMQNKFRELTKIGDLDPSDVLLCGSVENCAKWKTLTQNLAELAQEDAETGYYTLPLEDDLDLLLGNTLNTLTEMGVTIPKEFPKELNESLINEDGDFSFRDNPLASLIYDIYLSLNSVYGFYIAYIDHIVNDERLDLYSSPAENIEPCLLSLAATKIEADQALAPNFTKFRHEVISDYEKWILIVKETAFQGRVPLKAELMDIVYGSPDELDHSAEAESLGINTTQLHPDIYMNELLVGMRTIHQVLPAILKKLDIDKEFELDIAELSVNSRARRNT
;
A
#
# COMPACT_ATOMS: atom_id res chain seq x y z
N MET A 1 4.80 18.54 -7.43
CA MET A 1 4.75 19.45 -6.25
C MET A 1 6.13 19.96 -5.78
N SER A 2 7.28 19.49 -6.31
CA SER A 2 8.61 19.85 -5.80
C SER A 2 9.11 21.28 -6.10
N SER A 3 8.53 21.98 -7.09
CA SER A 3 9.08 23.27 -7.57
C SER A 3 9.06 24.39 -6.52
N LYS A 4 7.98 24.47 -5.74
CA LYS A 4 7.88 25.42 -4.63
C LYS A 4 8.88 25.09 -3.52
N ALA A 5 9.02 23.80 -3.19
CA ALA A 5 9.91 23.32 -2.13
C ALA A 5 11.38 23.67 -2.44
N PHE A 6 11.84 23.49 -3.69
CA PHE A 6 13.18 23.93 -4.09
C PHE A 6 13.45 25.42 -3.81
N VAL A 7 12.49 26.29 -4.13
CA VAL A 7 12.62 27.73 -3.91
C VAL A 7 12.63 28.06 -2.43
N GLU A 8 11.69 27.51 -1.66
CA GLU A 8 11.56 27.79 -0.22
C GLU A 8 12.78 27.30 0.55
N LEU A 9 13.25 26.09 0.23
CA LEU A 9 14.44 25.51 0.83
C LEU A 9 15.70 26.32 0.53
N ALA A 10 15.87 26.76 -0.72
CA ALA A 10 17.02 27.58 -1.09
C ALA A 10 17.04 28.95 -0.40
N LEU A 11 15.88 29.59 -0.26
CA LEU A 11 15.77 30.86 0.49
C LEU A 11 16.13 30.65 1.97
N HIS A 12 15.70 29.55 2.56
CA HIS A 12 15.97 29.19 3.95
C HIS A 12 17.45 28.84 4.19
N ILE A 13 18.04 27.93 3.42
CA ILE A 13 19.43 27.48 3.60
C ILE A 13 20.42 28.61 3.31
N LEU A 14 20.20 29.36 2.21
CA LEU A 14 21.12 30.42 1.79
C LEU A 14 20.89 31.74 2.52
N GLN A 15 19.86 31.82 3.37
CA GLN A 15 19.46 33.02 4.11
C GLN A 15 19.43 34.26 3.21
N CYS A 16 18.78 34.12 2.05
CA CYS A 16 18.77 35.14 1.00
C CYS A 16 17.35 35.49 0.54
N ASN A 17 17.23 36.57 -0.23
CA ASN A 17 15.95 36.97 -0.84
C ASN A 17 15.86 36.51 -2.31
N GLN A 18 14.65 36.59 -2.89
CA GLN A 18 14.40 36.14 -4.27
C GLN A 18 15.31 36.80 -5.31
N LYS A 19 15.68 38.07 -5.13
CA LYS A 19 16.56 38.80 -6.05
C LYS A 19 17.99 38.24 -6.02
N LYS A 20 18.50 37.93 -4.83
CA LYS A 20 19.83 37.32 -4.68
C LYS A 20 19.83 35.88 -5.19
N LEU A 21 18.77 35.11 -4.90
CA LEU A 21 18.61 33.75 -5.40
C LEU A 21 18.53 33.70 -6.94
N SER A 22 17.77 34.60 -7.56
CA SER A 22 17.68 34.66 -9.02
C SER A 22 19.04 34.97 -9.66
N GLY A 23 19.85 35.83 -9.02
CA GLY A 23 21.24 36.09 -9.41
C GLY A 23 22.12 34.85 -9.33
N LEU A 24 22.02 34.06 -8.26
CA LEU A 24 22.79 32.81 -8.09
C LEU A 24 22.41 31.74 -9.13
N LEU A 25 21.13 31.67 -9.51
CA LEU A 25 20.63 30.70 -10.50
C LEU A 25 20.77 31.18 -11.94
N GLY A 26 21.11 32.45 -12.16
CA GLY A 26 21.21 33.06 -13.49
C GLY A 26 19.85 33.25 -14.17
N VAL A 27 18.79 33.51 -13.41
CA VAL A 27 17.42 33.69 -13.91
C VAL A 27 16.82 35.02 -13.44
N SER A 28 15.67 35.39 -14.00
CA SER A 28 14.93 36.59 -13.58
C SER A 28 14.23 36.36 -12.22
N PRO A 29 14.05 37.40 -11.38
CA PRO A 29 13.25 37.28 -10.15
C PRO A 29 11.82 36.79 -10.41
N THR A 30 11.24 37.18 -11.55
CA THR A 30 9.91 36.71 -11.98
C THR A 30 9.86 35.19 -12.12
N GLN A 31 10.92 34.57 -12.63
CA GLN A 31 10.99 33.11 -12.76
C GLN A 31 10.94 32.41 -11.39
N ILE A 32 11.58 32.99 -10.37
CA ILE A 32 11.50 32.48 -8.99
C ILE A 32 10.07 32.55 -8.46
N THR A 33 9.35 33.63 -8.74
CA THR A 33 7.94 33.76 -8.34
C THR A 33 7.06 32.71 -9.03
N LYS A 34 7.28 32.45 -10.32
CA LYS A 34 6.53 31.42 -11.04
C LYS A 34 6.77 30.02 -10.48
N TRP A 35 8.02 29.66 -10.20
CA TRP A 35 8.36 28.38 -9.56
C TRP A 35 7.76 28.24 -8.16
N LYS A 36 7.74 29.33 -7.38
CA LYS A 36 7.07 29.36 -6.08
C LYS A 36 5.55 29.12 -6.20
N ASN A 37 4.96 29.53 -7.32
CA ASN A 37 3.55 29.29 -7.63
C ASN A 37 3.30 27.93 -8.32
N GLY A 38 4.31 27.06 -8.39
CA GLY A 38 4.16 25.69 -8.90
C GLY A 38 4.46 25.51 -10.38
N GLU A 39 5.01 26.52 -11.07
CA GLU A 39 5.51 26.31 -12.44
C GLU A 39 6.66 25.29 -12.44
N HIS A 40 6.66 24.41 -13.44
CA HIS A 40 7.65 23.36 -13.59
C HIS A 40 9.09 23.90 -13.64
N ILE A 41 9.98 23.26 -12.86
CA ILE A 41 11.43 23.48 -12.88
C ILE A 41 12.07 22.36 -13.69
N SER A 42 12.84 22.71 -14.73
CA SER A 42 13.58 21.72 -15.53
C SER A 42 14.64 20.99 -14.70
N LEU A 43 14.96 19.74 -15.08
CA LEU A 43 15.97 18.92 -14.38
C LEU A 43 17.31 19.65 -14.21
N VAL A 44 17.78 20.35 -15.25
CA VAL A 44 19.02 21.16 -15.19
C VAL A 44 18.95 22.20 -14.07
N MET A 45 17.79 22.82 -13.88
CA MET A 45 17.62 23.82 -12.85
C MET A 45 17.43 23.19 -11.46
N GLN A 46 16.75 22.03 -11.37
CA GLN A 46 16.70 21.25 -10.12
C GLN A 46 18.11 20.88 -9.65
N ASN A 47 18.99 20.44 -10.55
CA ASN A 47 20.38 20.13 -10.23
C ASN A 47 21.14 21.36 -9.71
N LYS A 48 20.95 22.53 -10.32
CA LYS A 48 21.52 23.79 -9.79
C LYS A 48 21.01 24.14 -8.39
N PHE A 49 19.72 23.92 -8.13
CA PHE A 49 19.19 24.09 -6.77
C PHE A 49 19.89 23.14 -5.80
N ARG A 50 20.00 21.86 -6.14
CA ARG A 50 20.66 20.83 -5.32
C ARG A 50 22.13 21.16 -5.02
N GLU A 51 22.87 21.64 -6.03
CA GLU A 51 24.25 22.09 -5.86
C GLU A 51 24.37 23.27 -4.89
N LEU A 52 23.46 24.25 -5.00
CA LEU A 52 23.45 25.43 -4.11
C LEU A 52 23.06 25.09 -2.68
N THR A 53 22.07 24.21 -2.49
CA THR A 53 21.54 23.86 -1.17
C THR A 53 22.29 22.71 -0.50
N LYS A 54 23.09 21.95 -1.26
CA LYS A 54 23.81 20.76 -0.79
C LYS A 54 22.90 19.68 -0.19
N ILE A 55 21.68 19.55 -0.72
CA ILE A 55 20.71 18.56 -0.23
C ILE A 55 20.94 17.16 -0.81
N GLY A 56 21.88 17.01 -1.76
CA GLY A 56 22.10 15.76 -2.48
C GLY A 56 20.85 15.33 -3.25
N ASP A 57 20.48 14.06 -3.11
CA ASP A 57 19.32 13.47 -3.78
C ASP A 57 18.02 13.55 -2.96
N LEU A 58 18.08 14.00 -1.70
CA LEU A 58 16.91 14.15 -0.82
C LEU A 58 15.81 14.99 -1.46
N ASP A 59 14.54 14.64 -1.22
CA ASP A 59 13.44 15.48 -1.70
C ASP A 59 13.42 16.82 -0.95
N PRO A 60 13.33 17.97 -1.65
CA PRO A 60 13.30 19.27 -0.99
C PRO A 60 12.14 19.45 0.00
N SER A 61 11.02 18.76 -0.23
CA SER A 61 9.82 18.83 0.61
C SER A 61 10.09 18.13 1.95
N ASP A 62 10.74 16.96 1.91
CA ASP A 62 11.13 16.21 3.10
C ASP A 62 12.13 17.01 3.94
N VAL A 63 13.12 17.63 3.29
CA VAL A 63 14.11 18.47 4.00
C VAL A 63 13.42 19.68 4.68
N LEU A 64 12.40 20.27 4.05
CA LEU A 64 11.63 21.35 4.66
C LEU A 64 10.81 20.86 5.87
N LEU A 65 10.22 19.66 5.79
CA LEU A 65 9.47 19.05 6.89
C LEU A 65 10.40 18.72 8.07
N CYS A 66 11.54 18.10 7.81
CA CYS A 66 12.56 17.78 8.80
C CYS A 66 13.34 19.00 9.32
N GLY A 67 13.16 20.17 8.70
CA GLY A 67 13.74 21.46 9.10
C GLY A 67 15.20 21.69 8.68
N SER A 68 15.99 20.63 8.47
CA SER A 68 17.37 20.73 7.97
C SER A 68 17.80 19.48 7.23
N VAL A 69 18.88 19.59 6.42
CA VAL A 69 19.48 18.45 5.71
C VAL A 69 19.98 17.39 6.70
N GLU A 70 20.60 17.82 7.80
CA GLU A 70 21.12 16.92 8.83
C GLU A 70 20.00 16.14 9.53
N ASN A 71 18.91 16.82 9.90
CA ASN A 71 17.78 16.16 10.54
C ASN A 71 17.06 15.23 9.56
N CYS A 72 16.93 15.61 8.29
CA CYS A 72 16.36 14.76 7.25
C CYS A 72 17.18 13.47 7.08
N ALA A 73 18.51 13.56 7.12
CA ALA A 73 19.38 12.37 7.07
C ALA A 73 19.18 11.47 8.30
N LYS A 74 19.07 12.04 9.51
CA LYS A 74 18.78 11.26 10.74
C LYS A 74 17.43 10.58 10.67
N TRP A 75 16.40 11.27 10.17
CA TRP A 75 15.08 10.68 9.92
C TRP A 75 15.17 9.53 8.91
N LYS A 76 15.91 9.70 7.81
CA LYS A 76 16.14 8.64 6.82
C LYS A 76 16.75 7.39 7.46
N THR A 77 17.82 7.57 8.24
CA THR A 77 18.48 6.46 8.94
C THR A 77 17.54 5.78 9.93
N LEU A 78 16.77 6.54 10.70
CA LEU A 78 15.78 5.97 11.62
C LEU A 78 14.73 5.15 10.86
N THR A 79 14.16 5.69 9.77
CA THR A 79 13.15 4.98 8.99
C THR A 79 13.69 3.69 8.38
N GLN A 80 14.95 3.68 7.91
CA GLN A 80 15.59 2.48 7.38
C GLN A 80 15.80 1.44 8.47
N ASN A 81 16.36 1.82 9.62
CA ASN A 81 16.58 0.88 10.72
C ASN A 81 15.26 0.30 11.27
N LEU A 82 14.20 1.11 11.37
CA LEU A 82 12.89 0.62 11.80
C LEU A 82 12.25 -0.31 10.76
N ALA A 83 12.49 -0.06 9.47
CA ALA A 83 12.02 -0.91 8.39
C ALA A 83 12.71 -2.29 8.40
N GLU A 84 14.03 -2.30 8.57
CA GLU A 84 14.81 -3.53 8.74
C GLU A 84 14.29 -4.37 9.91
N LEU A 85 14.10 -3.74 11.09
CA LEU A 85 13.55 -4.43 12.26
C LEU A 85 12.14 -4.98 12.00
N ALA A 86 11.26 -4.18 11.40
CA ALA A 86 9.90 -4.63 11.11
C ALA A 86 9.90 -5.80 10.12
N GLN A 87 10.82 -5.79 9.16
CA GLN A 87 10.94 -6.85 8.17
C GLN A 87 11.49 -8.16 8.74
N GLU A 88 12.39 -8.10 9.71
CA GLU A 88 12.84 -9.27 10.46
C GLU A 88 11.69 -9.93 11.25
N ASP A 89 10.70 -9.14 11.68
CA ASP A 89 9.49 -9.59 12.37
C ASP A 89 8.38 -10.09 11.41
N ALA A 90 8.58 -10.07 10.08
CA ALA A 90 7.55 -10.43 9.11
C ALA A 90 7.33 -11.95 9.00
N GLU A 91 6.08 -12.42 9.15
CA GLU A 91 5.72 -13.84 9.10
C GLU A 91 4.89 -14.25 7.87
N THR A 92 4.69 -13.36 6.89
CA THR A 92 3.81 -13.62 5.73
C THR A 92 4.41 -14.59 4.69
N GLY A 93 5.72 -14.83 4.75
CA GLY A 93 6.49 -15.54 3.72
C GLY A 93 6.76 -14.72 2.45
N TYR A 94 6.38 -13.44 2.44
CA TYR A 94 6.71 -12.50 1.36
C TYR A 94 7.68 -11.43 1.84
N TYR A 95 8.52 -10.96 0.93
CA TYR A 95 9.46 -9.89 1.21
C TYR A 95 8.82 -8.53 0.91
N THR A 96 8.65 -7.69 1.93
CA THR A 96 8.05 -6.36 1.82
C THR A 96 8.97 -5.37 1.11
N LEU A 97 8.95 -5.36 -0.23
CA LEU A 97 9.79 -4.49 -1.07
C LEU A 97 9.74 -3.00 -0.67
N PRO A 98 8.59 -2.41 -0.29
CA PRO A 98 8.57 -1.00 0.13
C PRO A 98 9.42 -0.69 1.37
N LEU A 99 9.71 -1.68 2.23
CA LEU A 99 10.56 -1.52 3.42
C LEU A 99 12.06 -1.67 3.09
N GLU A 100 12.40 -2.33 1.99
CA GLU A 100 13.77 -2.44 1.46
C GLU A 100 14.31 -1.06 1.03
N ASP A 101 13.40 -0.17 0.64
CA ASP A 101 13.67 1.22 0.24
C ASP A 101 14.68 1.37 -0.92
N ASP A 102 14.73 0.40 -1.84
CA ASP A 102 15.60 0.42 -3.03
C ASP A 102 15.44 1.68 -3.90
N LEU A 103 14.24 2.27 -3.87
CA LEU A 103 13.90 3.48 -4.62
C LEU A 103 14.08 4.78 -3.82
N ASP A 104 14.53 4.71 -2.56
CA ASP A 104 14.67 5.84 -1.65
C ASP A 104 13.36 6.66 -1.47
N LEU A 105 12.21 5.97 -1.39
CA LEU A 105 10.86 6.56 -1.29
C LEU A 105 10.23 6.43 0.10
N LEU A 106 10.75 5.53 0.95
CA LEU A 106 10.15 5.18 2.23
C LEU A 106 10.03 6.39 3.15
N LEU A 107 11.08 7.18 3.29
CA LEU A 107 11.05 8.38 4.12
C LEU A 107 9.93 9.34 3.69
N GLY A 108 9.85 9.67 2.41
CA GLY A 108 8.85 10.60 1.89
C GLY A 108 7.43 10.08 2.08
N ASN A 109 7.21 8.79 1.81
CA ASN A 109 5.91 8.15 2.02
C ASN A 109 5.50 8.14 3.50
N THR A 110 6.44 7.85 4.40
CA THR A 110 6.22 7.87 5.85
C THR A 110 5.91 9.28 6.35
N LEU A 111 6.69 10.29 5.95
CA LEU A 111 6.44 11.68 6.35
C LEU A 111 5.09 12.19 5.83
N ASN A 112 4.72 11.86 4.58
CA ASN A 112 3.43 12.22 4.01
C ASN A 112 2.29 11.57 4.79
N THR A 113 2.37 10.25 5.04
CA THR A 113 1.36 9.51 5.80
C THR A 113 1.16 10.10 7.20
N LEU A 114 2.26 10.36 7.93
CA LEU A 114 2.21 10.99 9.25
C LEU A 114 1.58 12.40 9.19
N THR A 115 1.92 13.19 8.18
CA THR A 115 1.38 14.54 8.01
C THR A 115 -0.13 14.51 7.72
N GLU A 116 -0.60 13.55 6.93
CA GLU A 116 -2.04 13.35 6.65
C GLU A 116 -2.81 12.90 7.91
N MET A 117 -2.20 12.06 8.74
CA MET A 117 -2.70 11.72 10.09
C MET A 117 -2.72 12.93 11.05
N GLY A 118 -2.11 14.05 10.66
CA GLY A 118 -2.04 15.30 11.43
C GLY A 118 -0.85 15.40 12.38
N VAL A 119 0.11 14.47 12.28
CA VAL A 119 1.32 14.46 13.10
C VAL A 119 2.20 15.64 12.72
N THR A 120 2.68 16.37 13.72
CA THR A 120 3.65 17.45 13.50
C THR A 120 5.06 16.90 13.60
N ILE A 121 5.78 16.86 12.47
CA ILE A 121 7.17 16.38 12.43
C ILE A 121 8.09 17.38 13.17
N PRO A 122 8.87 16.93 14.16
CA PRO A 122 9.83 17.78 14.85
C PRO A 122 10.90 18.32 13.90
N LYS A 123 11.09 19.65 13.91
CA LYS A 123 12.16 20.31 13.14
C LYS A 123 13.55 20.04 13.69
N GLU A 124 13.65 19.69 14.97
CA GLU A 124 14.87 19.17 15.59
C GLU A 124 14.68 17.68 15.81
N PHE A 125 15.65 16.89 15.37
CA PHE A 125 15.59 15.44 15.53
C PHE A 125 15.62 15.07 17.04
N PRO A 126 14.71 14.21 17.53
CA PRO A 126 14.68 13.81 18.93
C PRO A 126 16.02 13.24 19.38
N LYS A 127 16.53 13.70 20.53
CA LYS A 127 17.91 13.39 20.94
C LYS A 127 18.05 11.94 21.35
N GLU A 128 17.04 11.43 22.02
CA GLU A 128 16.88 10.06 22.47
C GLU A 128 16.96 9.03 21.32
N LEU A 129 16.61 9.42 20.09
CA LEU A 129 16.67 8.54 18.91
C LEU A 129 18.04 8.52 18.22
N ASN A 130 19.04 9.26 18.74
CA ASN A 130 20.42 9.15 18.24
C ASN A 130 21.19 8.00 18.90
N GLU A 131 20.63 7.39 19.94
CA GLU A 131 21.22 6.24 20.63
C GLU A 131 20.83 4.94 19.91
N SER A 132 21.38 3.81 20.37
CA SER A 132 21.02 2.50 19.84
C SER A 132 19.51 2.25 20.00
N LEU A 133 18.86 1.74 18.95
CA LEU A 133 17.44 1.36 18.96
C LEU A 133 17.16 0.16 19.89
N ILE A 134 18.22 -0.55 20.28
CA ILE A 134 18.20 -1.68 21.21
C ILE A 134 19.06 -1.30 22.41
N ASN A 135 18.52 -1.43 23.62
CA ASN A 135 19.25 -1.15 24.85
C ASN A 135 20.18 -2.32 25.25
N GLU A 136 20.93 -2.16 26.34
CA GLU A 136 21.88 -3.19 26.82
C GLU A 136 21.19 -4.51 27.22
N ASP A 137 19.90 -4.46 27.56
CA ASP A 137 19.09 -5.60 27.94
C ASP A 137 18.45 -6.32 26.72
N GLY A 138 18.61 -5.76 25.52
CA GLY A 138 18.05 -6.30 24.28
C GLY A 138 16.64 -5.78 23.94
N ASP A 139 16.09 -4.85 24.72
CA ASP A 139 14.77 -4.27 24.49
C ASP A 139 14.84 -3.09 23.51
N PHE A 140 13.74 -2.88 22.79
CA PHE A 140 13.56 -1.79 21.83
C PHE A 140 13.39 -0.43 22.53
N SER A 141 14.49 0.29 22.75
CA SER A 141 14.52 1.61 23.41
C SER A 141 13.69 2.67 22.68
N PHE A 142 13.56 2.56 21.35
CA PHE A 142 12.79 3.51 20.54
C PHE A 142 11.29 3.49 20.85
N ARG A 143 10.78 2.42 21.48
CA ARG A 143 9.38 2.30 21.87
C ARG A 143 8.95 3.37 22.88
N ASP A 144 9.89 3.93 23.63
CA ASP A 144 9.62 5.04 24.55
C ASP A 144 9.32 6.35 23.83
N ASN A 145 9.70 6.49 22.56
CA ASN A 145 9.38 7.64 21.73
C ASN A 145 8.07 7.37 20.95
N PRO A 146 6.98 8.13 21.20
CA PRO A 146 5.69 7.87 20.57
C PRO A 146 5.70 7.91 19.04
N LEU A 147 6.55 8.76 18.46
CA LEU A 147 6.63 8.92 17.01
C LEU A 147 7.38 7.75 16.37
N ALA A 148 8.49 7.31 16.97
CA ALA A 148 9.23 6.15 16.48
C ALA A 148 8.43 4.85 16.67
N SER A 149 7.74 4.68 17.81
CA SER A 149 6.82 3.56 18.01
C SER A 149 5.71 3.56 16.96
N LEU A 150 5.08 4.72 16.71
CA LEU A 150 4.04 4.83 15.70
C LEU A 150 4.53 4.42 14.30
N ILE A 151 5.70 4.90 13.88
CA ILE A 151 6.29 4.52 12.58
C ILE A 151 6.51 3.01 12.50
N TYR A 152 7.08 2.43 13.57
CA TYR A 152 7.32 1.00 13.62
C TYR A 152 6.03 0.18 13.54
N ASP A 153 4.98 0.58 14.26
CA ASP A 153 3.67 -0.09 14.21
C ASP A 153 3.04 -0.02 12.81
N ILE A 154 3.21 1.11 12.10
CA ILE A 154 2.79 1.22 10.70
C ILE A 154 3.56 0.22 9.82
N TYR A 155 4.87 0.08 10.02
CA TYR A 155 5.70 -0.84 9.22
C TYR A 155 5.40 -2.32 9.49
N LEU A 156 5.14 -2.69 10.75
CA LEU A 156 4.65 -4.03 11.08
C LEU A 156 3.33 -4.31 10.36
N SER A 157 2.37 -3.37 10.42
CA SER A 157 1.12 -3.54 9.68
C SER A 157 1.32 -3.55 8.16
N LEU A 158 2.35 -2.88 7.65
CA LEU A 158 2.65 -2.87 6.22
C LEU A 158 3.10 -4.24 5.75
N ASN A 159 3.84 -5.02 6.55
CA ASN A 159 4.16 -6.40 6.21
C ASN A 159 2.90 -7.23 5.94
N SER A 160 1.89 -7.11 6.81
CA SER A 160 0.64 -7.86 6.67
C SER A 160 -0.16 -7.43 5.45
N VAL A 161 -0.32 -6.12 5.27
CA VAL A 161 -1.04 -5.55 4.13
C VAL A 161 -0.35 -5.89 2.81
N TYR A 162 0.97 -5.75 2.76
CA TYR A 162 1.77 -6.04 1.57
C TYR A 162 1.80 -7.55 1.26
N GLY A 163 1.96 -8.40 2.27
CA GLY A 163 1.91 -9.86 2.12
C GLY A 163 0.60 -10.32 1.50
N PHE A 164 -0.53 -9.79 1.98
CA PHE A 164 -1.85 -10.09 1.40
C PHE A 164 -1.97 -9.55 -0.03
N TYR A 165 -1.49 -8.32 -0.29
CA TYR A 165 -1.49 -7.73 -1.62
C TYR A 165 -0.74 -8.61 -2.64
N ILE A 166 0.49 -9.02 -2.32
CA ILE A 166 1.29 -9.88 -3.20
C ILE A 166 0.64 -11.26 -3.38
N ALA A 167 0.12 -11.85 -2.31
CA ALA A 167 -0.51 -13.17 -2.36
C ALA A 167 -1.75 -13.20 -3.28
N TYR A 168 -2.60 -12.17 -3.22
CA TYR A 168 -3.96 -12.27 -3.76
C TYR A 168 -4.39 -11.19 -4.74
N ILE A 169 -3.71 -10.03 -4.78
CA ILE A 169 -4.14 -8.87 -5.58
C ILE A 169 -3.16 -8.55 -6.71
N ASP A 170 -1.86 -8.63 -6.43
CA ASP A 170 -0.80 -8.20 -7.36
C ASP A 170 -0.93 -8.83 -8.75
N HIS A 171 -1.08 -10.15 -8.81
CA HIS A 171 -1.23 -10.87 -10.08
C HIS A 171 -2.48 -10.48 -10.90
N ILE A 172 -3.50 -9.92 -10.25
CA ILE A 172 -4.71 -9.41 -10.91
C ILE A 172 -4.43 -8.01 -11.46
N VAL A 173 -3.85 -7.13 -10.63
CA VAL A 173 -3.50 -5.76 -11.02
C VAL A 173 -2.51 -5.75 -12.19
N ASN A 174 -1.52 -6.65 -12.15
CA ASN A 174 -0.50 -6.82 -13.19
C ASN A 174 -0.98 -7.59 -14.44
N ASP A 175 -2.23 -8.06 -14.48
CA ASP A 175 -2.76 -8.76 -15.65
C ASP A 175 -3.08 -7.74 -16.76
N GLU A 176 -2.21 -7.68 -17.77
CA GLU A 176 -2.37 -6.79 -18.94
C GLU A 176 -3.74 -6.89 -19.61
N ARG A 177 -4.43 -8.03 -19.49
CA ARG A 177 -5.76 -8.24 -20.09
C ARG A 177 -6.86 -7.44 -19.37
N LEU A 178 -6.63 -7.05 -18.12
CA LEU A 178 -7.60 -6.34 -17.29
C LEU A 178 -7.45 -4.81 -17.36
N ASP A 179 -6.32 -4.30 -17.86
CA ASP A 179 -6.06 -2.84 -18.03
C ASP A 179 -6.37 -2.01 -16.77
N LEU A 180 -6.04 -2.55 -15.58
CA LEU A 180 -6.33 -1.91 -14.30
C LEU A 180 -5.51 -0.63 -14.06
N TYR A 181 -4.36 -0.49 -14.73
CA TYR A 181 -3.54 0.72 -14.72
C TYR A 181 -4.21 1.93 -15.36
N SER A 182 -5.24 1.74 -16.20
CA SER A 182 -6.03 2.84 -16.74
C SER A 182 -7.16 3.29 -15.81
N SER A 183 -7.19 2.78 -14.58
CA SER A 183 -8.25 3.02 -13.59
C SER A 183 -7.66 3.48 -12.25
N PRO A 184 -8.49 3.98 -11.31
CA PRO A 184 -8.04 4.33 -9.96
C PRO A 184 -7.34 3.19 -9.19
N ALA A 185 -7.50 1.92 -9.60
CA ALA A 185 -6.82 0.78 -9.00
C ALA A 185 -5.29 0.84 -9.14
N GLU A 186 -4.74 1.67 -10.04
CA GLU A 186 -3.28 1.94 -10.12
C GLU A 186 -2.70 2.47 -8.80
N ASN A 187 -3.54 3.06 -7.93
CA ASN A 187 -3.12 3.64 -6.66
C ASN A 187 -3.03 2.61 -5.52
N ILE A 188 -3.43 1.36 -5.73
CA ILE A 188 -3.42 0.33 -4.67
C ILE A 188 -2.00 0.12 -4.14
N GLU A 189 -1.05 -0.27 -4.99
CA GLU A 189 0.33 -0.55 -4.56
C GLU A 189 1.04 0.70 -4.01
N PRO A 190 1.00 1.88 -4.68
CA PRO A 190 1.68 3.08 -4.17
C PRO A 190 1.17 3.58 -2.82
N CYS A 191 -0.07 3.28 -2.45
CA CYS A 191 -0.71 3.77 -1.23
C CYS A 191 -0.77 2.73 -0.10
N LEU A 192 -0.07 1.58 -0.18
CA LEU A 192 -0.19 0.51 0.83
C LEU A 192 0.24 0.95 2.22
N LEU A 193 1.24 1.83 2.33
CA LEU A 193 1.68 2.38 3.61
C LEU A 193 0.57 3.17 4.30
N SER A 194 -0.21 3.95 3.55
CA SER A 194 -1.34 4.70 4.08
C SER A 194 -2.44 3.74 4.56
N LEU A 195 -2.69 2.64 3.85
CA LEU A 195 -3.63 1.61 4.29
C LEU A 195 -3.15 0.92 5.57
N ALA A 196 -1.87 0.55 5.64
CA ALA A 196 -1.27 -0.04 6.84
C ALA A 196 -1.44 0.86 8.06
N ALA A 197 -1.25 2.17 7.89
CA ALA A 197 -1.49 3.14 8.96
C ALA A 197 -2.95 3.16 9.46
N THR A 198 -3.93 2.72 8.67
CA THR A 198 -5.34 2.63 9.12
C THR A 198 -5.63 1.43 10.03
N LYS A 199 -4.75 0.43 10.05
CA LYS A 199 -4.93 -0.82 10.80
C LYS A 199 -4.46 -0.73 12.24
N ILE A 200 -3.65 0.28 12.56
CA ILE A 200 -3.14 0.52 13.90
C ILE A 200 -4.03 1.47 14.68
N GLU A 201 -3.77 1.58 15.98
CA GLU A 201 -4.38 2.60 16.82
C GLU A 201 -3.35 3.71 17.08
N ALA A 202 -3.75 4.97 16.86
CA ALA A 202 -2.89 6.13 17.06
C ALA A 202 -3.49 7.04 18.14
N ASP A 203 -2.65 7.54 19.04
CA ASP A 203 -3.06 8.52 20.03
C ASP A 203 -3.52 9.82 19.33
N GLN A 204 -4.75 10.25 19.62
CA GLN A 204 -5.33 11.47 19.06
C GLN A 204 -4.55 12.74 19.45
N ALA A 205 -3.79 12.71 20.55
CA ALA A 205 -2.89 13.82 20.91
C ALA A 205 -1.70 13.93 19.93
N LEU A 206 -1.21 12.81 19.41
CA LEU A 206 -0.11 12.75 18.44
C LEU A 206 -0.61 12.92 17.01
N ALA A 207 -1.72 12.27 16.67
CA ALA A 207 -2.32 12.20 15.34
C ALA A 207 -3.78 12.72 15.36
N PRO A 208 -4.00 14.04 15.44
CA PRO A 208 -5.33 14.62 15.64
C PRO A 208 -6.30 14.37 14.47
N ASN A 209 -5.79 14.15 13.25
CA ASN A 209 -6.61 13.89 12.06
C ASN A 209 -6.79 12.40 11.78
N PHE A 210 -6.31 11.50 12.66
CA PHE A 210 -6.26 10.06 12.40
C PHE A 210 -7.62 9.47 11.98
N THR A 211 -8.71 9.82 12.67
CA THR A 211 -10.05 9.30 12.34
C THR A 211 -10.49 9.70 10.93
N LYS A 212 -10.20 10.93 10.53
CA LYS A 212 -10.55 11.43 9.20
C LYS A 212 -9.69 10.75 8.13
N PHE A 213 -8.38 10.69 8.36
CA PHE A 213 -7.42 10.00 7.50
C PHE A 213 -7.85 8.53 7.29
N ARG A 214 -8.14 7.80 8.36
CA ARG A 214 -8.59 6.41 8.32
C ARG A 214 -9.84 6.23 7.47
N HIS A 215 -10.83 7.10 7.64
CA HIS A 215 -12.07 7.03 6.86
C HIS A 215 -11.83 7.32 5.36
N GLU A 216 -11.00 8.32 5.02
CA GLU A 216 -10.68 8.68 3.64
C GLU A 216 -9.93 7.54 2.94
N VAL A 217 -8.87 7.02 3.56
CA VAL A 217 -8.08 5.91 3.01
C VAL A 217 -8.92 4.64 2.84
N ILE A 218 -9.70 4.24 3.86
CA ILE A 218 -10.59 3.07 3.76
C ILE A 218 -11.59 3.23 2.62
N SER A 219 -12.23 4.40 2.48
CA SER A 219 -13.20 4.66 1.42
C SER A 219 -12.59 4.58 0.03
N ASP A 220 -11.34 5.01 -0.15
CA ASP A 220 -10.67 4.94 -1.44
C ASP A 220 -10.26 3.50 -1.77
N TYR A 221 -9.73 2.76 -0.81
CA TYR A 221 -9.44 1.34 -0.99
C TYR A 221 -10.68 0.49 -1.25
N GLU A 222 -11.81 0.75 -0.61
CA GLU A 222 -13.08 0.08 -0.92
C GLU A 222 -13.44 0.22 -2.41
N LYS A 223 -13.30 1.44 -2.96
CA LYS A 223 -13.58 1.71 -4.37
C LYS A 223 -12.57 1.00 -5.27
N TRP A 224 -11.29 1.05 -4.95
CA TRP A 224 -10.24 0.45 -5.76
C TRP A 224 -10.34 -1.07 -5.79
N ILE A 225 -10.55 -1.71 -4.63
CA ILE A 225 -10.75 -3.16 -4.55
C ILE A 225 -12.04 -3.59 -5.24
N LEU A 226 -13.12 -2.79 -5.16
CA LEU A 226 -14.33 -3.08 -5.93
C LEU A 226 -14.06 -3.08 -7.45
N ILE A 227 -13.29 -2.11 -7.95
CA ILE A 227 -12.87 -2.07 -9.36
C ILE A 227 -12.08 -3.32 -9.73
N VAL A 228 -11.12 -3.74 -8.89
CA VAL A 228 -10.34 -4.96 -9.11
C VAL A 228 -11.25 -6.19 -9.16
N LYS A 229 -12.17 -6.34 -8.21
CA LYS A 229 -13.13 -7.46 -8.17
C LYS A 229 -14.03 -7.49 -9.42
N GLU A 230 -14.60 -6.35 -9.81
CA GLU A 230 -15.46 -6.24 -10.99
C GLU A 230 -14.71 -6.55 -12.29
N THR A 231 -13.47 -6.06 -12.41
CA THR A 231 -12.64 -6.25 -13.61
C THR A 231 -12.14 -7.70 -13.70
N ALA A 232 -11.68 -8.27 -12.60
CA ALA A 232 -11.32 -9.69 -12.51
C ALA A 232 -12.51 -10.58 -12.91
N PHE A 233 -13.71 -10.24 -12.43
CA PHE A 233 -14.94 -10.93 -12.80
C PHE A 233 -15.21 -10.86 -14.31
N GLN A 234 -15.17 -9.67 -14.91
CA GLN A 234 -15.38 -9.49 -16.36
C GLN A 234 -14.33 -10.24 -17.19
N GLY A 235 -13.08 -10.23 -16.72
CA GLY A 235 -11.95 -10.94 -17.31
C GLY A 235 -11.94 -12.45 -17.04
N ARG A 236 -12.89 -12.97 -16.26
CA ARG A 236 -12.97 -14.38 -15.82
C ARG A 236 -11.71 -14.85 -15.08
N VAL A 237 -11.09 -13.95 -14.33
CA VAL A 237 -9.98 -14.25 -13.44
C VAL A 237 -10.56 -14.67 -12.08
N PRO A 238 -10.32 -15.91 -11.62
CA PRO A 238 -10.85 -16.37 -10.35
C PRO A 238 -10.16 -15.68 -9.17
N LEU A 239 -10.93 -15.31 -8.16
CA LEU A 239 -10.41 -14.80 -6.89
C LEU A 239 -10.09 -15.96 -5.96
N LYS A 240 -8.90 -15.93 -5.33
CA LYS A 240 -8.45 -16.96 -4.37
C LYS A 240 -8.82 -16.63 -2.92
N ALA A 241 -9.02 -15.35 -2.60
CA ALA A 241 -9.43 -14.85 -1.29
C ALA A 241 -10.50 -13.75 -1.43
N GLU A 242 -11.12 -13.35 -0.30
CA GLU A 242 -11.96 -12.16 -0.26
C GLU A 242 -11.07 -10.92 -0.28
N LEU A 243 -10.96 -10.25 -1.43
CA LEU A 243 -10.03 -9.12 -1.58
C LEU A 243 -10.36 -7.95 -0.64
N MET A 244 -11.62 -7.80 -0.19
CA MET A 244 -11.99 -6.77 0.79
C MET A 244 -11.37 -6.98 2.17
N ASP A 245 -10.84 -8.18 2.45
CA ASP A 245 -10.12 -8.44 3.70
C ASP A 245 -8.90 -7.51 3.83
N ILE A 246 -8.24 -7.13 2.72
CA ILE A 246 -7.14 -6.15 2.80
C ILE A 246 -7.57 -4.83 3.46
N VAL A 247 -8.85 -4.44 3.31
CA VAL A 247 -9.41 -3.21 3.86
C VAL A 247 -9.90 -3.40 5.29
N TYR A 248 -10.60 -4.49 5.60
CA TYR A 248 -11.26 -4.67 6.89
C TYR A 248 -10.61 -5.67 7.84
N GLY A 249 -9.84 -6.62 7.32
CA GLY A 249 -9.15 -7.64 8.11
C GLY A 249 -8.08 -7.05 9.03
N SER A 250 -7.86 -7.69 10.18
CA SER A 250 -6.76 -7.30 11.07
C SER A 250 -5.40 -7.68 10.47
N PRO A 251 -4.28 -7.08 10.93
CA PRO A 251 -2.94 -7.50 10.53
C PRO A 251 -2.73 -9.02 10.66
N ASP A 252 -3.08 -9.61 11.81
CA ASP A 252 -2.97 -11.05 12.07
C ASP A 252 -3.76 -11.92 11.06
N GLU A 253 -4.97 -11.49 10.68
CA GLU A 253 -5.80 -12.21 9.69
C GLU A 253 -5.16 -12.15 8.29
N LEU A 254 -4.59 -11.00 7.92
CA LEU A 254 -3.88 -10.81 6.66
C LEU A 254 -2.60 -11.63 6.61
N ASP A 255 -1.83 -11.64 7.70
CA ASP A 255 -0.59 -12.40 7.85
C ASP A 255 -0.85 -13.89 7.66
N HIS A 256 -1.80 -14.43 8.42
CA HIS A 256 -2.13 -15.85 8.36
C HIS A 256 -2.62 -16.27 6.96
N SER A 257 -3.40 -15.40 6.31
CA SER A 257 -3.90 -15.66 4.96
C SER A 257 -2.76 -15.63 3.93
N ALA A 258 -1.86 -14.66 4.02
CA ALA A 258 -0.71 -14.54 3.13
C ALA A 258 0.27 -15.72 3.31
N GLU A 259 0.59 -16.07 4.54
CA GLU A 259 1.45 -17.21 4.89
C GLU A 259 0.88 -18.52 4.34
N ALA A 260 -0.43 -18.75 4.49
CA ALA A 260 -1.07 -19.95 3.97
C ALA A 260 -0.96 -20.07 2.43
N GLU A 261 -1.03 -18.96 1.68
CA GLU A 261 -0.78 -18.97 0.23
C GLU A 261 0.71 -19.20 -0.08
N SER A 262 1.63 -18.57 0.65
CA SER A 262 3.08 -18.70 0.41
C SER A 262 3.57 -20.14 0.65
N LEU A 263 3.00 -20.83 1.64
CA LEU A 263 3.23 -22.25 1.92
C LEU A 263 2.47 -23.19 0.97
N GLY A 264 1.64 -22.66 0.07
CA GLY A 264 0.87 -23.41 -0.92
C GLY A 264 -0.34 -24.17 -0.36
N ILE A 265 -0.75 -23.89 0.88
CA ILE A 265 -1.89 -24.53 1.55
C ILE A 265 -3.19 -24.15 0.82
N ASN A 266 -3.29 -22.91 0.31
CA ASN A 266 -4.48 -22.37 -0.34
C ASN A 266 -4.49 -22.53 -1.87
N THR A 267 -3.56 -23.30 -2.45
CA THR A 267 -3.43 -23.47 -3.92
C THR A 267 -4.70 -23.96 -4.63
N THR A 268 -5.56 -24.72 -3.94
CA THR A 268 -6.84 -25.20 -4.47
C THR A 268 -8.05 -24.40 -3.99
N GLN A 269 -7.85 -23.42 -3.10
CA GLN A 269 -8.93 -22.62 -2.54
C GLN A 269 -9.34 -21.55 -3.55
N LEU A 270 -10.59 -21.66 -4.00
CA LEU A 270 -11.26 -20.62 -4.75
C LEU A 270 -12.17 -19.90 -3.78
N HIS A 271 -12.03 -18.58 -3.66
CA HIS A 271 -12.99 -17.82 -2.89
C HIS A 271 -14.35 -17.94 -3.58
N PRO A 272 -15.41 -18.36 -2.86
CA PRO A 272 -16.72 -18.42 -3.45
C PRO A 272 -17.23 -16.99 -3.62
N ASP A 273 -16.90 -16.42 -4.78
CA ASP A 273 -17.40 -15.14 -5.22
C ASP A 273 -18.93 -15.12 -5.15
N ILE A 274 -19.58 -13.95 -5.15
CA ILE A 274 -21.05 -13.83 -5.08
C ILE A 274 -21.74 -14.80 -6.06
N TYR A 275 -21.18 -14.99 -7.26
CA TYR A 275 -21.67 -15.93 -8.27
C TYR A 275 -21.38 -17.40 -7.97
N MET A 276 -20.27 -17.73 -7.31
CA MET A 276 -20.02 -19.10 -6.87
C MET A 276 -20.92 -19.45 -5.69
N ASN A 277 -21.20 -18.48 -4.82
CA ASN A 277 -22.24 -18.65 -3.81
C ASN A 277 -23.61 -18.85 -4.48
N GLU A 278 -24.00 -18.07 -5.49
CA GLU A 278 -25.26 -18.29 -6.26
C GLU A 278 -25.28 -19.64 -6.99
N LEU A 279 -24.16 -20.07 -7.58
CA LEU A 279 -24.03 -21.39 -8.21
C LEU A 279 -24.12 -22.51 -7.17
N LEU A 280 -23.47 -22.36 -6.01
CA LEU A 280 -23.51 -23.32 -4.91
C LEU A 280 -24.88 -23.36 -4.25
N VAL A 281 -25.54 -22.22 -4.08
CA VAL A 281 -26.92 -22.11 -3.60
C VAL A 281 -27.85 -22.77 -4.62
N GLY A 282 -27.72 -22.45 -5.91
CA GLY A 282 -28.46 -23.11 -6.98
C GLY A 282 -28.26 -24.62 -7.00
N MET A 283 -27.03 -25.10 -6.88
CA MET A 283 -26.71 -26.53 -6.77
C MET A 283 -27.34 -27.16 -5.53
N ARG A 284 -27.23 -26.52 -4.35
CA ARG A 284 -27.85 -26.99 -3.10
C ARG A 284 -29.37 -27.04 -3.23
N THR A 285 -29.98 -26.03 -3.84
CA THR A 285 -31.43 -25.98 -4.11
C THR A 285 -31.83 -27.09 -5.07
N ILE A 286 -31.09 -27.32 -6.16
CA ILE A 286 -31.33 -28.44 -7.10
C ILE A 286 -31.22 -29.78 -6.36
N HIS A 287 -30.20 -29.97 -5.53
CA HIS A 287 -30.03 -31.20 -4.74
C HIS A 287 -31.16 -31.46 -3.73
N GLN A 288 -31.86 -30.41 -3.26
CA GLN A 288 -33.01 -30.57 -2.38
C GLN A 288 -34.33 -30.76 -3.15
N VAL A 289 -34.53 -29.99 -4.22
CA VAL A 289 -35.79 -29.94 -4.97
C VAL A 289 -35.89 -31.09 -5.96
N LEU A 290 -34.82 -31.45 -6.66
CA LEU A 290 -34.84 -32.49 -7.69
C LEU A 290 -35.25 -33.87 -7.13
N PRO A 291 -34.73 -34.35 -5.99
CA PRO A 291 -35.20 -35.61 -5.40
C PRO A 291 -36.68 -35.56 -4.98
N ALA A 292 -37.14 -34.42 -4.48
CA ALA A 292 -38.56 -34.25 -4.11
C ALA A 292 -39.47 -34.29 -5.35
N ILE A 293 -39.03 -33.73 -6.48
CA ILE A 293 -39.73 -33.80 -7.77
C ILE A 293 -39.72 -35.24 -8.30
N LEU A 294 -38.56 -35.90 -8.35
CA LEU A 294 -38.42 -37.28 -8.84
C LEU A 294 -39.32 -38.26 -8.06
N LYS A 295 -39.37 -38.11 -6.73
CA LYS A 295 -40.24 -38.91 -5.86
C LYS A 295 -41.73 -38.64 -6.08
N LYS A 296 -42.11 -37.40 -6.41
CA LYS A 296 -43.51 -37.04 -6.71
C LYS A 296 -43.95 -37.54 -8.09
N LEU A 297 -43.00 -37.74 -8.99
CA LEU A 297 -43.21 -38.29 -10.33
C LEU A 297 -43.02 -39.81 -10.41
N ASP A 298 -42.72 -40.49 -9.28
CA ASP A 298 -42.46 -41.94 -9.18
C ASP A 298 -41.33 -42.46 -10.09
N ILE A 299 -40.35 -41.61 -10.44
CA ILE A 299 -39.20 -41.93 -11.31
C ILE A 299 -37.87 -41.95 -10.55
N ASP A 300 -37.91 -41.84 -9.22
CA ASP A 300 -36.73 -41.82 -8.35
C ASP A 300 -35.87 -43.07 -8.44
N LYS A 301 -36.45 -44.21 -8.85
CA LYS A 301 -35.75 -45.49 -9.02
C LYS A 301 -35.26 -45.75 -10.45
N GLU A 302 -35.73 -44.99 -11.42
CA GLU A 302 -35.41 -45.16 -12.85
C GLU A 302 -34.43 -44.10 -13.35
N PHE A 303 -34.37 -42.95 -12.68
CA PHE A 303 -33.48 -41.86 -13.05
C PHE A 303 -32.02 -42.18 -12.69
N GLU A 304 -31.21 -42.47 -13.70
CA GLU A 304 -29.76 -42.51 -13.61
C GLU A 304 -29.15 -41.31 -14.33
N LEU A 305 -28.24 -40.60 -13.65
CA LEU A 305 -27.53 -39.46 -14.23
C LEU A 305 -26.49 -39.97 -15.23
N ASP A 306 -26.69 -39.73 -16.52
CA ASP A 306 -25.69 -40.04 -17.54
C ASP A 306 -24.53 -39.01 -17.50
N ILE A 307 -23.43 -39.42 -16.87
CA ILE A 307 -22.22 -38.61 -16.72
C ILE A 307 -21.55 -38.34 -18.08
N ALA A 308 -21.78 -39.17 -19.10
CA ALA A 308 -21.17 -39.01 -20.42
C ALA A 308 -21.71 -37.79 -21.17
N GLU A 309 -22.97 -37.41 -20.94
CA GLU A 309 -23.59 -36.22 -21.54
C GLU A 309 -23.11 -34.90 -20.90
N LEU A 310 -22.58 -34.96 -19.68
CA LEU A 310 -22.09 -33.79 -18.93
C LEU A 310 -20.66 -33.38 -19.31
N SER A 311 -19.93 -34.22 -20.04
CA SER A 311 -18.57 -33.92 -20.51
C SER A 311 -18.58 -33.19 -21.86
N VAL A 312 -18.07 -31.96 -21.89
CA VAL A 312 -18.03 -31.11 -23.11
C VAL A 312 -17.24 -31.76 -24.26
N ASN A 313 -16.37 -32.73 -23.97
CA ASN A 313 -15.54 -33.43 -24.96
C ASN A 313 -16.18 -34.65 -25.65
N SER A 314 -17.39 -35.10 -25.24
CA SER A 314 -17.99 -36.31 -25.82
C SER A 314 -18.71 -36.08 -27.16
N ARG A 315 -19.07 -34.84 -27.50
CA ARG A 315 -19.74 -34.52 -28.78
C ARG A 315 -18.79 -34.46 -29.98
N ALA A 316 -17.47 -34.34 -29.77
CA ALA A 316 -16.51 -34.25 -30.87
C ALA A 316 -16.06 -35.61 -31.45
N ARG A 317 -16.37 -36.74 -30.79
CA ARG A 317 -15.92 -38.09 -31.21
C ARG A 317 -16.98 -38.95 -31.91
N ARG A 318 -18.18 -38.44 -32.18
CA ARG A 318 -19.24 -39.19 -32.90
C ARG A 318 -19.28 -38.95 -34.41
N ASN A 319 -18.42 -38.08 -34.96
CA ASN A 319 -18.37 -37.77 -36.40
C ASN A 319 -16.99 -38.01 -37.04
N THR A 320 -16.35 -39.14 -36.70
CA THR A 320 -15.23 -39.72 -37.48
C THR A 320 -15.39 -41.21 -37.58
#